data_AF-A0A931NDP6-F1
#
_entry.id   AF-A0A931NDP6-F1
#
_cell.length_a   1.000
_cell.length_b   1.000
_cell.length_c   1.000
_cell.angle_alpha   90.00
_cell.angle_beta   90.00
_cell.angle_gamma   90.00
#
_symmetry.space_group_name_H-M   'P 1'
#
loop_
_entity.id
_entity.type
_entity.pdbx_description
1 polymer ?
#
loop_
_entity_poly.entity_id
_entity_poly.type
_entity_poly.pdbx_seq_one_letter_code
_entity_poly.pdbx_strand_id
1 'polypeptide(L)'
;MHTLPALPPERPWLLRHWFVPAALLLALGDLSSVWAQGWTDAPWLEAVLLFDFVVVIPLLYLVCYRHKGKAACVQALALACLGIWALDKLMPAEGRQWLDALVGLRWFGLALLIALEIKLGIVVYKAVVFSGQTREQAQSRFESEGLPPWLARFMAFEAGLWRRLWVFLQRLVGRGPR
;
A
#
# COMPACT_ATOMS: atom_id res chain seq x y z
N MET A 1 -40.98 -25.76 -3.82
CA MET A 1 -39.54 -25.71 -4.12
C MET A 1 -39.12 -24.25 -4.20
N HIS A 2 -38.45 -23.72 -3.17
CA HIS A 2 -37.92 -22.35 -3.18
C HIS A 2 -36.52 -22.39 -3.82
N THR A 3 -36.39 -21.86 -5.03
CA THR A 3 -35.11 -21.60 -5.67
C THR A 3 -34.43 -20.43 -4.95
N LEU A 4 -33.31 -20.69 -4.30
CA LEU A 4 -32.44 -19.64 -3.76
C LEU A 4 -31.98 -18.73 -4.90
N PRO A 5 -31.97 -17.40 -4.74
CA PRO A 5 -31.46 -16.50 -5.77
C PRO A 5 -29.98 -16.79 -6.03
N ALA A 6 -29.62 -16.95 -7.30
CA ALA A 6 -28.24 -17.14 -7.71
C ALA A 6 -27.39 -15.95 -7.22
N LEU A 7 -26.29 -16.25 -6.52
CA LEU A 7 -25.33 -15.23 -6.11
C LEU A 7 -24.85 -14.47 -7.36
N PRO A 8 -24.82 -13.13 -7.33
CA PRO A 8 -24.34 -12.36 -8.46
C PRO A 8 -22.92 -12.79 -8.81
N PRO A 9 -22.55 -12.85 -10.11
CA PRO A 9 -21.21 -13.22 -10.51
C PRO A 9 -20.19 -12.29 -9.85
N GLU A 10 -19.27 -12.87 -9.07
CA GLU A 10 -18.13 -12.20 -8.49
C GLU A 10 -17.42 -11.41 -9.60
N ARG A 11 -17.31 -10.09 -9.45
CA ARG A 11 -16.57 -9.29 -10.44
C ARG A 11 -15.11 -9.77 -10.45
N PRO A 12 -14.52 -10.00 -11.64
CA PRO A 12 -13.13 -10.42 -11.71
C PRO A 12 -12.24 -9.45 -10.94
N TRP A 13 -11.26 -10.01 -10.21
CA TRP A 13 -10.39 -9.27 -9.29
C TRP A 13 -9.77 -8.02 -9.94
N LEU A 14 -9.37 -8.13 -11.21
CA LEU A 14 -8.83 -7.04 -12.03
C LEU A 14 -9.80 -5.86 -12.18
N LEU A 15 -11.10 -6.09 -12.32
CA LEU A 15 -12.10 -5.01 -12.41
C LEU A 15 -12.37 -4.36 -11.04
N ARG A 16 -12.19 -5.12 -9.95
CA ARG A 16 -12.35 -4.60 -8.59
C ARG A 16 -11.12 -3.80 -8.12
N HIS A 17 -9.94 -4.14 -8.62
CA HIS A 17 -8.66 -3.53 -8.26
C HIS A 17 -7.98 -2.89 -9.47
N TRP A 18 -8.77 -2.32 -10.39
CA TRP A 18 -8.29 -1.74 -11.66
C TRP A 18 -7.27 -0.62 -11.47
N PHE A 19 -7.26 0.02 -10.30
CA PHE A 19 -6.20 0.95 -9.89
C PHE A 19 -4.80 0.34 -10.00
N VAL A 20 -4.60 -0.92 -9.60
CA VAL A 20 -3.26 -1.53 -9.55
C VAL A 20 -2.61 -1.60 -10.94
N PRO A 21 -3.24 -2.21 -11.97
CA PRO A 21 -2.67 -2.21 -13.30
C PRO A 21 -2.61 -0.81 -13.91
N ALA A 22 -3.57 0.07 -13.62
CA ALA A 22 -3.54 1.45 -14.14
C ALA A 22 -2.36 2.26 -13.60
N ALA A 23 -2.14 2.22 -12.28
CA ALA A 23 -1.00 2.87 -11.63
C ALA A 23 0.34 2.29 -12.08
N LEU A 24 0.40 0.96 -12.27
CA LEU A 24 1.60 0.30 -12.78
C LEU A 24 1.92 0.73 -14.22
N LEU A 25 0.91 0.76 -15.10
CA LEU A 25 1.09 1.19 -16.50
C LEU A 25 1.53 2.65 -16.58
N LEU A 26 0.94 3.52 -15.77
CA LEU A 26 1.29 4.94 -15.72
C LEU A 26 2.73 5.13 -15.24
N ALA A 27 3.09 4.51 -14.10
CA ALA A 27 4.45 4.58 -13.57
C ALA A 27 5.51 4.01 -14.54
N LEU A 28 5.20 2.91 -15.25
CA LEU A 28 6.11 2.35 -16.25
C LEU A 28 6.23 3.26 -17.48
N GLY A 29 5.13 3.87 -17.92
CA GLY A 29 5.14 4.85 -19.00
C GLY A 29 6.05 6.03 -18.68
N ASP A 30 5.88 6.60 -17.49
CA ASP A 30 6.67 7.73 -16.99
C ASP A 30 8.16 7.39 -16.90
N LEU A 31 8.50 6.26 -16.25
CA LEU A 31 9.88 5.78 -16.13
C LEU A 31 10.52 5.47 -17.48
N SER A 32 9.73 4.96 -18.44
CA SER A 32 10.24 4.69 -19.79
C SER A 32 10.61 5.97 -20.53
N SER A 33 9.89 7.07 -20.29
CA SER A 33 10.19 8.36 -20.88
C SER A 33 11.52 8.93 -20.36
N VAL A 34 11.76 8.80 -19.05
CA VAL A 34 13.03 9.14 -18.39
C VAL A 34 14.18 8.32 -18.96
N TRP A 35 13.97 7.02 -19.15
CA TRP A 35 15.00 6.13 -19.68
C TRP A 35 15.34 6.43 -21.15
N ALA A 36 14.33 6.80 -21.96
CA ALA A 36 14.51 7.07 -23.39
C ALA A 36 15.06 8.46 -23.71
N GLN A 37 14.65 9.50 -22.98
CA GLN A 37 15.03 10.90 -23.26
C GLN A 37 16.11 11.44 -22.31
N GLY A 38 16.38 10.74 -21.20
CA GLY A 38 17.26 11.21 -20.14
C GLY A 38 16.70 12.43 -19.41
N TRP A 39 17.57 13.12 -18.65
CA TRP A 39 17.23 14.33 -17.88
C TRP A 39 17.42 15.62 -18.68
N THR A 40 17.24 15.57 -20.01
CA THR A 40 17.52 16.68 -20.94
C THR A 40 16.63 17.90 -20.70
N ASP A 41 15.35 17.70 -20.39
CA ASP A 41 14.39 18.74 -20.02
C ASP A 41 13.93 18.60 -18.55
N ALA A 42 14.90 18.62 -17.62
CA ALA A 42 14.70 18.29 -16.21
C ALA A 42 13.48 18.98 -15.52
N PRO A 43 13.20 20.28 -15.71
CA PRO A 43 12.09 20.94 -15.00
C PRO A 43 10.69 20.52 -15.52
N TRP A 44 10.56 20.27 -16.83
CA TRP A 44 9.31 19.82 -17.41
C TRP A 44 9.01 18.37 -17.00
N LEU A 45 10.04 17.54 -17.09
CA LEU A 45 9.95 16.13 -16.71
C LEU A 45 9.69 15.97 -15.21
N GLU A 46 10.28 16.82 -14.36
CA GLU A 46 9.95 16.90 -12.93
C GLU A 46 8.46 17.18 -12.69
N ALA A 47 7.90 18.17 -13.40
CA ALA A 47 6.50 18.57 -13.23
C ALA A 47 5.53 17.46 -13.66
N VAL A 48 5.81 16.78 -14.78
CA VAL A 48 5.00 15.66 -15.27
C VAL A 48 5.06 14.50 -14.27
N LEU A 49 6.25 14.09 -13.84
CA LEU A 49 6.42 13.03 -12.84
C LEU A 49 5.73 13.36 -11.52
N LEU A 50 5.88 14.59 -11.02
CA LEU A 50 5.19 15.02 -9.80
C LEU A 50 3.68 14.99 -9.99
N PHE A 51 3.17 15.49 -11.11
CA PHE A 51 1.74 15.46 -11.39
C PHE A 51 1.20 14.02 -11.39
N ASP A 52 1.88 13.12 -12.09
CA ASP A 52 1.43 11.75 -12.24
C ASP A 52 1.51 10.96 -10.91
N PHE A 53 2.63 11.04 -10.19
CA PHE A 53 2.83 10.30 -8.94
C PHE A 53 2.12 10.92 -7.73
N VAL A 54 1.97 12.24 -7.68
CA VAL A 54 1.43 12.96 -6.50
C VAL A 54 -0.05 13.31 -6.67
N VAL A 55 -0.54 13.43 -7.91
CA VAL A 55 -1.93 13.79 -8.18
C VAL A 55 -2.68 12.65 -8.85
N VAL A 56 -2.21 12.17 -10.00
CA VAL A 56 -2.97 11.20 -10.83
C VAL A 56 -3.10 9.86 -10.10
N ILE A 57 -2.01 9.25 -9.64
CA ILE A 57 -2.05 7.95 -8.96
C ILE A 57 -2.94 8.00 -7.70
N PRO A 58 -2.79 8.99 -6.79
CA PRO A 58 -3.70 9.14 -5.65
C PRO A 58 -5.18 9.34 -6.03
N LEU A 59 -5.46 10.10 -7.09
CA LEU A 59 -6.83 10.27 -7.59
C LEU A 59 -7.39 8.96 -8.16
N LEU A 60 -6.61 8.21 -8.93
CA LEU A 60 -7.01 6.88 -9.41
C LEU A 60 -7.33 5.94 -8.24
N TYR A 61 -6.52 6.00 -7.17
CA TYR A 61 -6.78 5.25 -5.95
C TYR A 61 -8.12 5.65 -5.32
N LEU A 62 -8.37 6.95 -5.18
CA LEU A 62 -9.64 7.46 -4.64
C LEU A 62 -10.82 7.02 -5.49
N VAL A 63 -10.74 7.13 -6.81
CA VAL A 63 -11.82 6.73 -7.71
C VAL A 63 -12.10 5.23 -7.61
N CYS A 64 -11.07 4.40 -7.50
CA CYS A 64 -11.19 2.95 -7.36
C CYS A 64 -11.75 2.54 -5.98
N TYR A 65 -11.28 3.17 -4.90
CA TYR A 65 -11.59 2.78 -3.53
C TYR A 65 -12.50 3.77 -2.79
N ARG A 66 -13.23 4.65 -3.50
CA ARG A 66 -14.12 5.66 -2.91
C ARG A 66 -15.12 5.10 -1.90
N HIS A 67 -15.52 3.84 -2.09
CA HIS A 67 -16.43 3.13 -1.18
C HIS A 67 -15.87 2.95 0.24
N LYS A 68 -14.56 3.08 0.45
CA LYS A 68 -13.91 3.03 1.77
C LYS A 68 -13.95 4.35 2.54
N GLY A 69 -14.51 5.42 1.95
CA GLY A 69 -14.69 6.71 2.62
C GLY A 69 -13.39 7.34 3.10
N LYS A 70 -13.35 7.76 4.37
CA LYS A 70 -12.19 8.46 4.98
C LYS A 70 -10.89 7.66 4.89
N ALA A 71 -10.96 6.33 4.94
CA ALA A 71 -9.78 5.49 4.81
C ALA A 71 -9.13 5.63 3.43
N ALA A 72 -9.92 5.78 2.37
CA ALA A 72 -9.40 5.99 1.01
C ALA A 72 -8.67 7.34 0.91
N CYS A 73 -9.17 8.40 1.56
CA CYS A 73 -8.50 9.71 1.60
C CYS A 73 -7.14 9.63 2.28
N VAL A 74 -7.05 8.98 3.44
CA VAL A 74 -5.77 8.80 4.15
C VAL A 74 -4.79 7.97 3.32
N GLN A 75 -5.26 6.91 2.67
CA GLN A 75 -4.43 6.04 1.83
C GLN A 75 -3.97 6.74 0.55
N ALA A 76 -4.82 7.54 -0.08
CA ALA A 76 -4.44 8.35 -1.23
C ALA A 76 -3.42 9.44 -0.86
N LEU A 77 -3.60 10.09 0.29
CA LEU A 77 -2.61 11.04 0.80
C LEU A 77 -1.26 10.36 1.08
N ALA A 78 -1.29 9.16 1.68
CA ALA A 78 -0.09 8.37 1.89
C ALA A 78 0.59 7.98 0.56
N LEU A 79 -0.18 7.66 -0.48
CA LEU A 79 0.35 7.40 -1.83
C LEU A 79 0.98 8.64 -2.45
N ALA A 80 0.37 9.82 -2.28
CA ALA A 80 0.94 11.08 -2.76
C ALA A 80 2.29 11.35 -2.09
N CYS A 81 2.36 11.17 -0.77
CA CYS A 81 3.60 11.29 0.01
C CYS A 81 4.66 10.27 -0.42
N LEU A 82 4.27 9.03 -0.68
CA LEU A 82 5.15 7.99 -1.19
C LEU A 82 5.71 8.37 -2.58
N GLY A 83 4.88 8.97 -3.45
CA GLY A 83 5.28 9.49 -4.75
C GLY A 83 6.38 10.55 -4.64
N ILE A 84 6.18 11.56 -3.76
CA ILE A 84 7.19 12.60 -3.52
C ILE A 84 8.51 11.99 -3.02
N TRP A 85 8.44 11.04 -2.08
CA TRP A 85 9.64 10.37 -1.57
C TRP A 85 10.36 9.54 -2.64
N ALA A 86 9.61 8.81 -3.47
CA ALA A 86 10.17 7.98 -4.54
C ALA A 86 10.85 8.84 -5.61
N LEU A 87 10.22 9.94 -6.02
CA LEU A 87 10.78 10.86 -7.01
C LEU A 87 12.06 11.54 -6.51
N ASP A 88 12.16 11.89 -5.22
CA ASP A 88 13.41 12.41 -4.65
C ASP A 88 14.60 11.44 -4.80
N LYS A 89 14.34 10.12 -4.69
CA LYS A 89 15.38 9.10 -4.84
C LYS A 89 15.74 8.84 -6.29
N LEU A 90 14.79 9.04 -7.20
CA LEU A 90 14.97 8.78 -8.62
C LEU A 90 15.62 9.96 -9.36
N MET A 91 15.30 11.20 -8.98
CA MET A 91 15.75 12.40 -9.66
C MET A 91 17.18 12.80 -9.26
N PRO A 92 18.06 13.24 -10.18
CA PRO A 92 19.34 13.84 -9.83
C PRO A 92 19.14 15.18 -9.11
N ALA A 93 20.04 15.56 -8.20
CA ALA A 93 19.90 16.75 -7.36
C ALA A 93 19.90 18.07 -8.16
N GLU A 94 20.55 18.08 -9.32
CA GLU A 94 20.73 19.28 -10.16
C GLU A 94 19.45 19.72 -10.88
N GLY A 95 18.42 18.86 -10.93
CA GLY A 95 17.16 19.12 -11.65
C GLY A 95 15.92 19.24 -10.76
N ARG A 96 16.07 19.37 -9.44
CA ARG A 96 14.95 19.42 -8.48
C ARG A 96 14.59 20.86 -8.14
N GLN A 97 13.61 21.44 -8.84
CA GLN A 97 13.13 22.78 -8.53
C GLN A 97 11.83 22.72 -7.71
N TRP A 98 10.92 21.82 -8.07
CA TRP A 98 9.60 21.71 -7.45
C TRP A 98 9.61 20.76 -6.24
N LEU A 99 10.40 19.70 -6.29
CA LEU A 99 10.59 18.75 -5.18
C LEU A 99 11.16 19.41 -3.93
N ASP A 100 12.06 20.38 -4.10
CA ASP A 100 12.70 21.09 -2.98
C ASP A 100 11.71 22.00 -2.25
N ALA A 101 10.72 22.56 -2.95
CA ALA A 101 9.63 23.29 -2.33
C ALA A 101 8.72 22.40 -1.47
N LEU A 102 8.70 21.08 -1.73
CA LEU A 102 7.87 20.09 -1.03
C LEU A 102 8.59 19.41 0.15
N VAL A 103 9.77 19.88 0.56
CA VAL A 103 10.55 19.29 1.68
C VAL A 103 9.74 19.16 2.98
N GLY A 104 8.91 20.16 3.31
CA GLY A 104 8.03 20.07 4.49
C GLY A 104 7.01 18.94 4.39
N LEU A 105 6.42 18.76 3.20
CA LEU A 105 5.44 17.71 2.93
C LEU A 105 6.08 16.31 2.96
N ARG A 106 7.37 16.21 2.65
CA ARG A 106 8.13 14.95 2.73
C ARG A 106 8.26 14.43 4.15
N TRP A 107 8.60 15.30 5.11
CA TRP A 107 8.70 14.89 6.52
C TRP A 107 7.35 14.48 7.09
N PHE A 108 6.30 15.23 6.76
CA PHE A 108 4.93 14.86 7.14
C PHE A 108 4.51 13.53 6.51
N GLY A 109 4.84 13.34 5.23
CA GLY A 109 4.59 12.12 4.50
C GLY A 109 5.31 10.91 5.10
N LEU A 110 6.58 11.05 5.47
CA LEU A 110 7.36 10.01 6.13
C LEU A 110 6.74 9.63 7.49
N ALA A 111 6.36 10.63 8.30
CA ALA A 111 5.70 10.41 9.57
C ALA A 111 4.36 9.67 9.40
N LEU A 112 3.57 10.03 8.38
CA LEU A 112 2.32 9.37 8.04
C LEU A 112 2.56 7.92 7.58
N LEU A 113 3.60 7.67 6.80
CA LEU A 113 3.98 6.34 6.31
C LEU A 113 4.40 5.44 7.47
N ILE A 114 5.26 5.94 8.35
CA ILE A 114 5.67 5.26 9.59
C ILE A 114 4.45 4.96 10.46
N ALA A 115 3.52 5.91 10.62
CA ALA A 115 2.30 5.68 11.38
C ALA A 115 1.41 4.58 10.75
N LEU A 116 1.34 4.52 9.42
CA LEU A 116 0.63 3.47 8.70
C LEU A 116 1.30 2.11 8.90
N GLU A 117 2.63 2.03 8.79
CA GLU A 117 3.42 0.82 9.06
C GLU A 117 3.27 0.35 10.51
N ILE A 118 3.35 1.26 11.48
CA ILE A 118 3.11 0.95 12.90
C ILE A 118 1.70 0.41 13.11
N LYS A 119 0.68 1.05 12.51
CA LYS A 119 -0.70 0.57 12.58
C LYS A 119 -0.82 -0.84 11.99
N LEU A 120 -0.20 -1.08 10.83
CA LEU A 120 -0.18 -2.40 10.19
C LEU A 120 0.49 -3.43 11.11
N GLY A 121 1.65 -3.08 11.68
CA GLY A 121 2.39 -3.91 12.64
C GLY A 121 1.60 -4.21 13.91
N ILE A 122 0.85 -3.25 14.45
CA ILE A 122 -0.03 -3.46 15.60
C ILE A 122 -1.18 -4.42 15.24
N VAL A 123 -1.79 -4.29 14.07
CA VAL A 123 -2.85 -5.21 13.62
C VAL A 123 -2.29 -6.62 13.47
N VAL A 124 -1.13 -6.77 12.82
CA VAL A 124 -0.44 -8.06 12.70
C VAL A 124 -0.10 -8.62 14.07
N TYR A 125 0.49 -7.82 14.96
CA TYR A 125 0.83 -8.23 16.33
C TYR A 125 -0.40 -8.66 17.12
N LYS A 126 -1.51 -7.90 17.09
CA LYS A 126 -2.76 -8.29 17.76
C LYS A 126 -3.35 -9.57 17.17
N ALA A 127 -3.34 -9.72 15.85
CA ALA A 127 -3.82 -10.91 15.17
C ALA A 127 -3.00 -12.16 15.56
N VAL A 128 -1.68 -12.02 15.64
CA VAL A 128 -0.72 -13.10 15.90
C VAL A 128 -0.59 -13.45 17.37
N VAL A 129 -0.40 -12.45 18.22
CA VAL A 129 -0.02 -12.61 19.64
C VAL A 129 -1.24 -12.75 20.54
N PHE A 130 -2.31 -11.98 20.30
CA PHE A 130 -3.45 -11.94 21.22
C PHE A 130 -4.60 -12.88 20.85
N SER A 131 -4.82 -13.16 19.57
CA SER A 131 -6.04 -13.88 19.16
C SER A 131 -5.88 -15.37 18.86
N GLY A 132 -4.66 -15.93 18.85
CA GLY A 132 -4.44 -17.36 18.65
C GLY A 132 -5.00 -17.93 17.33
N GLN A 133 -5.40 -17.06 16.40
CA GLN A 133 -6.20 -17.37 15.22
C GLN A 133 -5.46 -18.26 14.22
N THR A 134 -6.21 -19.11 13.51
CA THR A 134 -5.69 -19.84 12.36
C THR A 134 -5.49 -18.90 11.17
N ARG A 135 -4.72 -19.33 10.16
CA ARG A 135 -4.42 -18.53 8.97
C ARG A 135 -5.69 -18.09 8.23
N GLU A 136 -6.73 -18.93 8.19
CA GLU A 136 -8.01 -18.57 7.58
C GLU A 136 -8.75 -17.47 8.36
N GLN A 137 -8.69 -17.52 9.70
CA GLN A 137 -9.32 -16.53 10.57
C GLN A 137 -8.61 -15.17 10.51
N ALA A 138 -7.28 -15.17 10.38
CA ALA A 138 -6.52 -13.94 10.18
C ALA A 138 -6.83 -13.32 8.80
N GLN A 139 -6.91 -14.14 7.74
CA GLN A 139 -7.25 -13.66 6.40
C GLN A 139 -8.64 -13.01 6.36
N SER A 140 -9.68 -13.66 6.93
CA SER A 140 -11.04 -13.11 6.93
C SER A 140 -11.16 -11.81 7.73
N ARG A 141 -10.35 -11.65 8.79
CA ARG A 141 -10.25 -10.42 9.57
C ARG A 141 -9.56 -9.29 8.80
N PHE A 142 -8.49 -9.59 8.08
CA PHE A 142 -7.82 -8.60 7.22
C PHE A 142 -8.72 -8.15 6.06
N GLU A 143 -9.49 -9.07 5.48
CA GLU A 143 -10.48 -8.76 4.45
C GLU A 143 -11.63 -7.88 5.00
N SER A 144 -12.09 -8.14 6.25
CA SER A 144 -13.12 -7.31 6.89
C SER A 144 -12.62 -5.92 7.30
N GLU A 145 -11.32 -5.77 7.54
CA GLU A 145 -10.65 -4.46 7.70
C GLU A 145 -10.41 -3.74 6.35
N GLY A 146 -10.84 -4.34 5.23
CA GLY A 146 -10.83 -3.72 3.91
C GLY A 146 -9.55 -3.93 3.10
N LEU A 147 -8.69 -4.88 3.50
CA LEU A 147 -7.52 -5.26 2.72
C LEU A 147 -7.94 -6.10 1.49
N PRO A 148 -7.27 -5.94 0.33
CA PRO A 148 -7.48 -6.79 -0.83
C PRO A 148 -7.20 -8.28 -0.49
N PRO A 149 -7.89 -9.26 -1.11
CA PRO A 149 -7.74 -10.68 -0.77
C PRO A 149 -6.31 -11.22 -0.91
N TRP A 150 -5.57 -10.80 -1.92
CA TRP A 150 -4.17 -11.21 -2.10
C TRP A 150 -3.27 -10.66 -0.99
N LEU A 151 -3.51 -9.41 -0.57
CA LEU A 151 -2.76 -8.76 0.49
C LEU A 151 -3.15 -9.35 1.85
N ALA A 152 -4.42 -9.64 2.08
CA ALA A 152 -4.89 -10.35 3.26
C ALA A 152 -4.26 -11.76 3.37
N ARG A 153 -4.13 -12.48 2.25
CA ARG A 153 -3.42 -13.77 2.18
C ARG A 153 -1.94 -13.65 2.50
N PHE A 154 -1.29 -12.62 1.97
CA PHE A 154 0.12 -12.33 2.24
C PHE A 154 0.34 -11.96 3.71
N MET A 155 -0.49 -11.07 4.25
CA MET A 155 -0.50 -10.67 5.66
C MET A 155 -0.77 -11.86 6.59
N ALA A 156 -1.71 -12.74 6.24
CA ALA A 156 -1.98 -13.96 7.00
C ALA A 156 -0.82 -14.97 6.94
N PHE A 157 -0.06 -14.99 5.84
CA PHE A 157 1.16 -15.79 5.72
C PHE A 157 2.29 -15.25 6.60
N GLU A 158 2.56 -13.95 6.52
CA GLU A 158 3.56 -13.28 7.37
C GLU A 158 3.22 -13.44 8.86
N ALA A 159 1.95 -13.26 9.22
CA ALA A 159 1.44 -13.51 10.56
C ALA A 159 1.76 -14.93 11.04
N GLY A 160 1.62 -15.93 10.17
CA GLY A 160 1.99 -17.32 10.46
C GLY A 160 3.49 -17.53 10.69
N LEU A 161 4.34 -16.85 9.92
CA LEU A 161 5.81 -16.88 10.12
C LEU A 161 6.21 -16.26 11.45
N TRP A 162 5.65 -15.09 11.78
CA TRP A 162 5.88 -14.41 13.05
C TRP A 162 5.42 -15.26 14.25
N ARG A 163 4.29 -15.95 14.13
CA ARG A 163 3.84 -16.88 15.18
C ARG A 163 4.83 -18.02 15.39
N ARG A 164 5.35 -18.62 14.31
CA ARG A 164 6.35 -19.70 14.41
C ARG A 164 7.63 -19.20 15.05
N LEU A 165 8.11 -18.02 14.65
CA LEU A 165 9.28 -17.38 15.24
C LEU A 165 9.06 -17.08 16.72
N TRP A 166 7.87 -16.60 17.10
CA TRP A 166 7.53 -16.30 18.49
C TRP A 166 7.45 -17.56 19.35
N VAL A 167 6.78 -18.62 18.88
CA VAL A 167 6.74 -19.91 19.58
C VAL A 167 8.14 -20.50 19.70
N PHE A 168 8.98 -20.35 18.67
CA PHE A 168 10.38 -20.77 18.71
C PHE A 168 11.19 -19.97 19.75
N LEU A 169 11.03 -18.64 19.78
CA LEU A 169 11.65 -17.78 20.79
C LEU A 169 11.15 -18.09 22.20
N GLN A 170 9.85 -18.34 22.40
CA GLN A 170 9.30 -18.75 23.70
C GLN A 170 9.89 -20.09 24.17
N ARG A 171 10.07 -21.04 23.26
CA ARG A 171 10.74 -22.32 23.53
C ARG A 171 12.22 -22.12 23.88
N LEU A 172 12.92 -21.21 23.21
CA LEU A 172 14.32 -20.87 23.51
C LEU A 172 14.51 -20.10 24.82
N VAL A 173 13.55 -19.24 25.18
CA VAL A 173 13.58 -18.43 26.41
C VAL A 173 13.08 -19.21 27.64
N GLY A 174 12.71 -20.49 27.48
CA GLY A 174 12.41 -21.38 28.62
C GLY A 174 11.15 -21.03 29.42
N ARG A 175 10.28 -20.16 28.91
CA ARG A 175 8.92 -20.00 29.48
C ARG A 175 8.01 -21.06 28.88
N GLY A 176 8.04 -22.24 29.50
CA GLY A 176 7.03 -23.27 29.27
C GLY A 176 5.62 -22.71 29.50
N PRO A 177 4.61 -23.14 28.72
CA PRO A 177 3.23 -22.75 28.97
C PRO A 177 2.81 -23.22 30.36
N ARG A 178 2.35 -22.29 31.19
CA ARG A 178 1.44 -22.61 32.30
C ARG A 178 0.02 -22.48 31.77
#